data_AF-A0A3Q9I7W5-F1
#
_entry.id   AF-A0A3Q9I7W5-F1
#
_cell.length_a   1.000
_cell.length_b   1.000
_cell.length_c   1.000
_cell.angle_alpha   90.00
_cell.angle_beta   90.00
_cell.angle_gamma   90.00
#
_symmetry.space_group_name_H-M   'P 1'
#
loop_
_entity.id
_entity.type
_entity.pdbx_description
1 polymer ?
#
loop_
_entity_poly.entity_id
_entity_poly.type
_entity_poly.pdbx_seq_one_letter_code
_entity_poly.pdbx_strand_id
1 'polypeptide(L)'
;MPTANEIIRLNEIEQMDKRAKKAGFLPLISGEAYEAQYNSNSHVFIMMNGSKWSAWRETWQPGKERSISLKSIVDNVPFDIAVQQANKYMAFIIKKRG
;
A
#
# COMPACT_ATOMS: atom_id res chain seq x y z
N MET A 1 22.11 -4.57 -23.01
CA MET A 1 21.77 -3.22 -22.53
C MET A 1 20.26 -3.12 -22.45
N PRO A 2 19.67 -2.58 -21.38
CA PRO A 2 18.23 -2.41 -21.29
C PRO A 2 17.75 -1.44 -22.38
N THR A 3 16.55 -1.69 -22.90
CA THR A 3 15.88 -0.85 -23.88
C THR A 3 15.40 0.46 -23.23
N ALA A 4 15.12 1.49 -24.05
CA ALA A 4 14.55 2.75 -23.57
C ALA A 4 13.26 2.54 -22.74
N ASN A 5 12.41 1.60 -23.17
CA ASN A 5 11.15 1.27 -22.47
C ASN A 5 11.39 0.63 -21.10
N GLU A 6 12.39 -0.25 -20.99
CA GLU A 6 12.77 -0.84 -19.70
C GLU A 6 13.29 0.22 -18.73
N ILE A 7 14.09 1.17 -19.21
CA ILE A 7 14.61 2.28 -18.39
C ILE A 7 13.46 3.16 -17.88
N ILE A 8 12.51 3.51 -18.76
CA ILE A 8 11.34 4.33 -18.39
C ILE A 8 10.52 3.62 -17.30
N ARG A 9 10.22 2.33 -17.50
CA ARG A 9 9.46 1.53 -16.54
C ARG A 9 10.17 1.44 -15.19
N LEU A 10 11.48 1.21 -15.18
CA LEU A 10 12.25 1.14 -13.93
C LEU A 10 12.23 2.46 -13.17
N ASN A 11 12.34 3.59 -13.89
CA ASN A 11 12.23 4.90 -13.28
C ASN A 11 10.82 5.15 -12.71
N GLU A 12 9.76 4.76 -13.41
CA GLU A 12 8.38 4.87 -12.88
C GLU A 12 8.20 4.07 -11.58
N ILE A 13 8.66 2.82 -11.55
CA ILE A 13 8.64 1.97 -10.36
C ILE A 13 9.40 2.63 -9.21
N GLU A 14 10.61 3.14 -9.46
CA GLU A 14 11.41 3.80 -8.44
C GLU A 14 10.70 5.05 -7.88
N GLN A 15 10.05 5.83 -8.75
CA GLN A 15 9.28 7.00 -8.31
C GLN A 15 8.06 6.61 -7.48
N MET A 16 7.36 5.54 -7.84
CA MET A 16 6.24 5.01 -7.06
C MET A 16 6.69 4.54 -5.68
N ASP A 17 7.79 3.79 -5.63
CA ASP A 17 8.38 3.31 -4.38
C ASP A 17 8.82 4.47 -3.48
N LYS A 18 9.42 5.53 -4.04
CA LYS A 18 9.78 6.75 -3.29
C LYS A 18 8.54 7.44 -2.72
N ARG A 19 7.46 7.57 -3.50
CA ARG A 19 6.20 8.18 -3.03
C ARG A 19 5.54 7.35 -1.92
N ALA A 20 5.49 6.02 -2.06
CA ALA A 20 4.96 5.12 -1.04
C ALA A 20 5.78 5.21 0.26
N LYS A 21 7.13 5.14 0.17
CA LYS A 21 8.04 5.27 1.33
C LYS A 21 7.87 6.59 2.06
N LYS A 22 7.72 7.71 1.33
CA LYS A 22 7.46 9.03 1.92
C LYS A 22 6.14 9.07 2.71
N ALA A 23 5.16 8.24 2.33
CA ALA A 23 3.90 8.09 3.03
C ALA A 23 3.92 7.02 4.15
N GLY A 24 5.08 6.42 4.45
CA GLY A 24 5.24 5.40 5.48
C GLY A 24 4.93 3.96 5.03
N PHE A 25 4.83 3.72 3.73
CA PHE A 25 4.59 2.40 3.16
C PHE A 25 5.88 1.80 2.57
N LEU A 26 6.11 0.52 2.82
CA LEU A 26 7.23 -0.23 2.26
C LEU A 26 6.75 -1.07 1.05
N PRO A 27 7.56 -1.23 0.00
CA PRO A 27 7.22 -2.10 -1.11
C PRO A 27 7.25 -3.57 -0.66
N LEU A 28 6.16 -4.28 -0.91
CA LEU A 28 6.12 -5.75 -0.93
C LEU A 28 6.59 -6.26 -2.29
N ILE A 29 6.09 -5.63 -3.35
CA ILE A 29 6.49 -5.84 -4.73
C ILE A 29 6.64 -4.44 -5.34
N SER A 30 7.87 -4.06 -5.70
CA SER A 30 8.16 -2.73 -6.25
C SER A 30 7.27 -2.41 -7.45
N GLY A 31 6.55 -1.29 -7.38
CA GLY A 31 5.62 -0.85 -8.41
C GLY A 31 4.25 -1.52 -8.43
N GLU A 32 3.99 -2.50 -7.54
CA GLU A 32 2.75 -3.32 -7.59
C GLU A 32 2.01 -3.41 -6.26
N ALA A 33 2.74 -3.53 -5.14
CA ALA A 33 2.15 -3.73 -3.82
C ALA A 33 2.99 -3.07 -2.73
N TYR A 34 2.31 -2.41 -1.80
CA TYR A 34 2.91 -1.72 -0.66
C TYR A 34 2.17 -2.04 0.63
N GLU A 35 2.89 -1.97 1.74
CA GLU A 35 2.38 -2.28 3.07
C GLU A 35 2.86 -1.26 4.11
N ALA A 36 1.98 -0.93 5.05
CA ALA A 36 2.36 -0.30 6.30
C ALA A 36 1.71 -1.03 7.49
N GLN A 37 2.48 -1.22 8.55
CA GLN A 37 2.00 -1.83 9.80
C GLN A 37 1.79 -0.74 10.87
N TYR A 38 0.68 -0.78 11.61
CA TYR A 38 0.43 0.12 12.75
C TYR A 38 0.25 -0.60 14.09
N ASN A 39 0.24 -1.93 14.09
CA ASN A 39 0.41 -2.80 15.26
C ASN A 39 0.83 -4.20 14.80
N SER A 40 1.24 -5.06 15.72
CA SER A 40 1.77 -6.41 15.43
C SER A 40 0.92 -7.28 14.51
N ASN A 41 -0.38 -7.01 14.43
CA ASN A 41 -1.36 -7.87 13.79
C ASN A 41 -2.17 -7.14 12.71
N SER A 42 -1.94 -5.85 12.44
CA SER A 42 -2.73 -5.11 11.46
C SER A 42 -1.90 -4.31 10.49
N HIS A 43 -2.25 -4.50 9.24
CA HIS A 43 -1.51 -4.05 8.08
C HIS A 43 -2.46 -3.29 7.16
N VAL A 44 -1.95 -2.24 6.53
CA VAL A 44 -2.64 -1.52 5.46
C VAL A 44 -1.89 -1.80 4.18
N PHE A 45 -2.61 -2.33 3.20
CA PHE A 45 -2.09 -2.66 1.89
C PHE A 45 -2.55 -1.63 0.87
N ILE A 46 -1.69 -1.38 -0.10
CA ILE A 46 -1.99 -0.63 -1.33
C ILE A 46 -1.52 -1.53 -2.48
N MET A 47 -2.45 -2.00 -3.31
CA MET A 47 -2.13 -2.96 -4.37
C MET A 47 -2.78 -2.58 -5.69
N MET A 48 -2.05 -2.82 -6.76
CA MET A 48 -2.55 -2.66 -8.11
C MET A 48 -3.52 -3.79 -8.46
N ASN A 49 -4.63 -3.43 -9.11
CA ASN A 49 -5.57 -4.33 -9.74
C ASN A 49 -5.85 -3.82 -11.16
N GLY A 50 -5.23 -4.47 -12.15
CA GLY A 50 -5.22 -3.98 -13.53
C GLY A 50 -4.43 -2.68 -13.64
N SER A 51 -5.09 -1.59 -14.06
CA SER A 51 -4.47 -0.26 -14.22
C SER A 51 -4.74 0.70 -13.05
N LYS A 52 -5.42 0.22 -12.01
CA LYS A 52 -5.89 1.03 -10.89
C LYS A 52 -5.47 0.40 -9.56
N TRP A 53 -5.65 1.15 -8.49
CA TRP A 53 -5.14 0.82 -7.17
C TRP A 53 -6.29 0.78 -6.15
N SER A 54 -6.19 -0.19 -5.25
CA SER A 54 -7.05 -0.32 -4.08
C SER A 54 -6.18 -0.26 -2.83
N ALA A 55 -6.75 0.26 -1.75
CA ALA A 55 -6.14 0.17 -0.43
C ALA A 55 -7.14 -0.37 0.58
N TRP A 56 -6.68 -1.27 1.43
CA TRP A 56 -7.50 -1.88 2.47
C TRP A 56 -6.64 -2.19 3.69
N ARG A 57 -7.32 -2.40 4.81
CA ARG A 57 -6.71 -2.86 6.04
C ARG A 57 -7.10 -4.30 6.28
N GLU A 58 -6.12 -5.08 6.73
CA GLU A 58 -6.36 -6.40 7.30
C GLU A 58 -5.83 -6.50 8.71
N THR A 59 -6.52 -7.29 9.53
CA THR A 59 -6.08 -7.67 10.87
C THR A 59 -6.02 -9.18 10.94
N TRP A 60 -4.88 -9.70 11.36
CA TRP A 60 -4.56 -11.11 11.44
C TRP A 60 -4.50 -11.58 12.89
N GLN A 61 -4.75 -12.87 13.11
CA GLN A 61 -4.59 -13.49 14.42
C GLN A 61 -3.70 -14.72 14.27
N PRO A 62 -2.71 -14.93 15.16
CA PRO A 62 -1.90 -16.13 15.14
C PRO A 62 -2.76 -17.40 15.12
N GLY A 63 -2.42 -18.35 14.26
CA GLY A 63 -3.17 -19.61 14.10
C GLY A 63 -4.45 -19.51 13.27
N LYS A 64 -4.75 -18.35 12.66
CA LYS A 64 -5.81 -18.22 11.66
C LYS A 64 -5.21 -18.11 10.26
N GLU A 65 -5.76 -18.89 9.33
CA GLU A 65 -5.36 -18.87 7.91
C GLU A 65 -5.85 -17.63 7.15
N ARG A 66 -6.82 -16.90 7.71
CA ARG A 66 -7.42 -15.70 7.11
C ARG A 66 -7.45 -14.55 8.10
N SER A 67 -7.48 -13.34 7.58
CA SER A 67 -7.66 -12.15 8.39
C SER A 67 -9.00 -12.20 9.13
N ILE A 68 -8.97 -11.82 10.41
CA ILE A 68 -10.16 -11.76 11.27
C ILE A 68 -10.97 -10.49 11.01
N SER A 69 -10.39 -9.52 10.31
CA SER A 69 -11.07 -8.28 9.92
C SER A 69 -10.43 -7.71 8.67
N LEU A 70 -11.26 -7.38 7.69
CA LEU A 70 -10.89 -6.70 6.46
C LEU A 70 -11.74 -5.43 6.31
N LYS A 71 -11.12 -4.32 5.92
CA LYS A 71 -11.83 -3.06 5.65
C LYS A 71 -11.25 -2.37 4.43
N SER A 72 -12.06 -2.20 3.39
CA SER A 72 -11.70 -1.33 2.26
C SER A 72 -11.56 0.13 2.72
N ILE A 73 -10.52 0.81 2.24
CA ILE A 73 -10.25 2.23 2.45
C ILE A 73 -10.63 2.99 1.19
N VAL A 74 -10.19 2.50 0.02
CA VAL A 74 -10.52 3.04 -1.28
C VAL A 74 -10.33 1.96 -2.34
N ASP A 75 -11.16 1.98 -3.38
CA ASP A 75 -11.11 1.00 -4.46
C ASP A 75 -11.04 1.65 -5.84
N ASN A 76 -10.23 1.06 -6.72
CA ASN A 76 -10.20 1.35 -8.14
C ASN A 76 -9.89 2.83 -8.49
N VAL A 77 -8.85 3.38 -7.85
CA VAL A 77 -8.38 4.77 -8.02
C VAL A 77 -6.95 4.84 -8.57
N PRO A 78 -6.48 6.00 -9.07
CA PRO A 78 -5.07 6.22 -9.37
C PRO A 78 -4.17 6.02 -8.15
N PHE A 79 -2.92 5.62 -8.37
CA PHE A 79 -1.93 5.32 -7.32
C PHE A 79 -1.83 6.42 -6.26
N ASP A 80 -1.66 7.67 -6.67
CA ASP A 80 -1.46 8.78 -5.72
C ASP A 80 -2.70 9.00 -4.83
N ILE A 81 -3.91 8.72 -5.33
CA ILE A 81 -5.14 8.77 -4.54
C ILE A 81 -5.15 7.61 -3.54
N ALA A 82 -4.77 6.40 -3.94
CA ALA A 82 -4.68 5.24 -3.04
C ALA A 82 -3.69 5.51 -1.90
N VAL A 83 -2.49 5.99 -2.21
CA VAL A 83 -1.47 6.37 -1.20
C VAL A 83 -1.99 7.47 -0.28
N GLN A 84 -2.63 8.50 -0.82
CA GLN A 84 -3.17 9.59 0.00
C GLN A 84 -4.25 9.10 0.97
N GLN A 85 -5.20 8.29 0.51
CA GLN A 85 -6.29 7.78 1.35
C GLN A 85 -5.78 6.79 2.40
N ALA A 86 -4.85 5.91 2.02
CA ALA A 86 -4.22 4.99 2.95
C ALA A 86 -3.41 5.73 4.03
N ASN A 87 -2.67 6.77 3.66
CA ASN A 87 -1.93 7.61 4.62
C ASN A 87 -2.87 8.37 5.58
N LYS A 88 -3.97 8.94 5.07
CA LYS A 88 -5.00 9.57 5.92
C LYS A 88 -5.59 8.58 6.92
N TYR A 89 -5.87 7.36 6.48
CA TYR A 89 -6.37 6.29 7.34
C TYR A 89 -5.35 5.88 8.41
N MET A 90 -4.08 5.72 8.05
CA MET A 90 -2.99 5.43 8.98
C MET A 90 -2.87 6.52 10.05
N ALA A 91 -2.83 7.80 9.64
CA ALA A 91 -2.75 8.93 10.56
C ALA A 91 -3.95 8.98 11.53
N PHE A 92 -5.15 8.72 11.03
CA PHE A 92 -6.36 8.66 11.85
C PHE A 92 -6.32 7.54 12.90
N ILE A 93 -5.86 6.35 12.53
CA ILE A 93 -5.78 5.21 13.46
C ILE A 93 -4.68 5.40 14.49
N ILE A 94 -3.51 5.87 14.08
CA ILE A 94 -2.42 6.14 15.01
C ILE A 94 -2.86 7.18 16.06
N LYS A 95 -3.53 8.27 15.62
CA LYS A 95 -4.07 9.29 16.53
C LYS A 95 -5.14 8.75 17.49
N LYS A 96 -5.95 7.78 17.08
CA LYS A 96 -6.97 7.18 17.96
C LYS A 96 -6.40 6.24 19.02
N ARG A 97 -5.14 5.83 18.92
CA ARG A 97 -4.50 4.88 19.83
C ARG A 97 -3.56 5.53 20.85
N GLY A 98 -3.10 6.75 20.59
CA GLY A 98 -2.43 7.60 21.58
C GLY A 98 -3.44 8.43 22.35
#